data_AF-A0A524FFD0-F1
#
_entry.id   AF-A0A524FFD0-F1
#
_cell.length_a   1.000
_cell.length_b   1.000
_cell.length_c   1.000
_cell.angle_alpha   90.00
_cell.angle_beta   90.00
_cell.angle_gamma   90.00
#
_symmetry.space_group_name_H-M   'P 1'
#
loop_
_entity.id
_entity.type
_entity.pdbx_description
1 polymer ?
#
loop_
_entity_poly.entity_id
_entity_poly.type
_entity_poly.pdbx_seq_one_letter_code
_entity_poly.pdbx_strand_id
1 'polypeptide(L)'
;MNESIIPTYTKADKLIWSLASLGGSIISGIYAALLLYFYQVYLGLGAIFIAIAAGIYAIWNAINDPLFGYISDSKSFRKLGRRIPYMRYTAPLLGVGFILVWFVPLTLDNFSIFLWMLISMLIYDTAYTIIFLMQSALLPEITESDWERGEFQKYSSIFYLFGVIIGFVVP
;
A
#
# COMPACT_ATOMS: atom_id res chain seq x y z
N MET A 1 -41.39 8.74 -2.99
CA MET A 1 -40.03 8.28 -3.35
C MET A 1 -39.09 9.21 -2.60
N ASN A 2 -38.42 8.71 -1.56
CA ASN A 2 -37.46 9.51 -0.81
C ASN A 2 -36.25 9.70 -1.73
N GLU A 3 -36.04 10.90 -2.24
CA GLU A 3 -34.76 11.25 -2.86
C GLU A 3 -33.69 11.05 -1.78
N SER A 4 -32.90 9.99 -1.91
CA SER A 4 -31.73 9.76 -1.07
C SER A 4 -30.83 10.97 -1.25
N ILE A 5 -30.75 11.81 -0.22
CA ILE A 5 -29.92 13.01 -0.20
C ILE A 5 -28.48 12.51 -0.40
N ILE A 6 -27.95 12.67 -1.62
CA ILE A 6 -26.58 12.25 -1.93
C ILE A 6 -25.68 13.13 -1.06
N PRO A 7 -24.90 12.56 -0.13
CA PRO A 7 -24.03 13.35 0.72
C PRO A 7 -23.04 14.10 -0.16
N THR A 8 -23.00 15.42 -0.01
CA THR A 8 -22.08 16.30 -0.73
C THR A 8 -20.82 16.44 0.11
N TYR A 9 -19.68 16.00 -0.40
CA TYR A 9 -18.42 16.08 0.33
C TYR A 9 -17.71 17.40 0.06
N THR A 10 -17.05 17.91 1.09
CA THR A 10 -16.30 19.15 1.00
C THR A 10 -14.98 18.93 0.26
N LYS A 11 -14.35 20.02 -0.19
CA LYS A 11 -12.97 19.95 -0.72
C LYS A 11 -12.00 19.39 0.32
N ALA A 12 -12.23 19.64 1.61
CA ALA A 12 -11.38 19.12 2.68
C ALA A 12 -11.43 17.59 2.75
N ASP A 13 -12.62 16.99 2.61
CA ASP A 13 -12.77 15.53 2.60
C ASP A 13 -12.02 14.89 1.42
N LYS A 14 -12.13 15.49 0.24
CA LYS A 14 -11.42 15.08 -0.98
C LYS A 14 -9.91 15.19 -0.83
N LEU A 15 -9.42 16.24 -0.16
CA LEU A 15 -8.00 16.42 0.15
C LEU A 15 -7.50 15.37 1.14
N ILE A 16 -8.24 15.13 2.24
CA ILE A 16 -7.89 14.12 3.25
C ILE A 16 -7.82 12.73 2.61
N TRP A 17 -8.79 12.39 1.77
CA TRP A 17 -8.78 11.15 1.00
C TRP A 17 -7.53 11.00 0.14
N SER A 18 -7.13 12.09 -0.53
CA SER A 18 -6.01 12.08 -1.48
C SER A 18 -4.63 12.00 -0.82
N LEU A 19 -4.52 12.26 0.49
CA LEU A 19 -3.27 12.08 1.25
C LEU A 19 -2.79 10.64 1.25
N ALA A 20 -3.72 9.66 1.26
CA ALA A 20 -3.37 8.25 1.15
C ALA A 20 -2.72 7.94 -0.22
N SER A 21 -3.22 8.56 -1.30
CA SER A 21 -2.66 8.41 -2.64
C SER A 21 -1.25 9.02 -2.76
N LEU A 22 -1.01 10.17 -2.11
CA LEU A 22 0.33 10.79 -2.04
C LEU A 22 1.31 9.92 -1.27
N GLY A 23 0.98 9.53 -0.04
CA GLY A 23 1.86 8.70 0.79
C GLY A 23 2.12 7.33 0.15
N GLY A 24 1.07 6.73 -0.41
CA GLY A 24 1.13 5.48 -1.14
C GLY A 24 2.08 5.52 -2.32
N SER A 25 2.01 6.56 -3.16
CA SER A 25 2.86 6.67 -4.34
C SER A 25 4.30 7.01 -4.04
N ILE A 26 4.58 7.78 -2.98
CA ILE A 26 5.95 7.99 -2.49
C ILE A 26 6.54 6.64 -2.06
N ILE A 27 5.84 5.93 -1.17
CA ILE A 27 6.32 4.66 -0.61
C ILE A 27 6.51 3.60 -1.69
N SER A 28 5.52 3.41 -2.57
CA SER A 28 5.62 2.43 -3.66
C SER A 28 6.63 2.84 -4.72
N GLY A 29 6.79 4.15 -4.96
CA GLY A 29 7.78 4.69 -5.90
C GLY A 29 9.21 4.41 -5.44
N ILE A 30 9.54 4.75 -4.19
CA ILE A 30 10.85 4.46 -3.59
C ILE A 30 11.12 2.96 -3.61
N TYR A 31 10.14 2.16 -3.18
CA TYR A 31 10.25 0.71 -3.17
C TYR A 31 10.54 0.14 -4.57
N ALA A 32 9.75 0.52 -5.57
CA ALA A 32 9.92 0.04 -6.94
C ALA A 32 11.25 0.49 -7.57
N ALA A 33 11.71 1.71 -7.27
CA ALA A 33 12.94 2.25 -7.84
C ALA A 33 14.21 1.67 -7.21
N LEU A 34 14.22 1.48 -5.89
CA LEU A 34 15.46 1.25 -5.14
C LEU A 34 15.64 -0.17 -4.63
N LEU A 35 14.57 -0.97 -4.48
CA LEU A 35 14.69 -2.29 -3.83
C LEU A 35 15.72 -3.17 -4.53
N LEU A 36 15.64 -3.26 -5.86
CA LEU A 36 16.56 -4.06 -6.65
C LEU A 36 18.00 -3.54 -6.53
N TYR A 37 18.19 -2.23 -6.64
CA TYR A 37 19.51 -1.61 -6.50
C TYR A 37 20.10 -1.87 -5.11
N PHE A 38 19.32 -1.68 -4.06
CA PHE A 38 19.76 -1.87 -2.67
C PHE A 38 20.18 -3.32 -2.39
N TYR A 39 19.35 -4.30 -2.73
CA TYR A 39 19.67 -5.70 -2.45
C TYR A 39 20.73 -6.26 -3.42
N GLN A 40 20.65 -5.97 -4.71
CA GLN A 40 21.55 -6.57 -5.70
C GLN A 40 22.89 -5.86 -5.79
N VAL A 41 22.88 -4.51 -5.87
CA VAL A 41 24.07 -3.71 -6.15
C VAL A 41 24.77 -3.30 -4.86
N TYR A 42 24.03 -2.80 -3.87
CA TYR A 42 24.62 -2.30 -2.63
C TYR A 42 24.96 -3.45 -1.65
N LEU A 43 24.05 -4.38 -1.41
CA LEU A 43 24.28 -5.55 -0.54
C LEU A 43 24.93 -6.74 -1.26
N GLY A 44 25.02 -6.71 -2.58
CA GLY A 44 25.66 -7.78 -3.36
C GLY A 44 24.89 -9.09 -3.40
N LEU A 45 23.56 -9.08 -3.14
CA LEU A 45 22.75 -10.28 -3.15
C LEU A 45 22.68 -10.88 -4.56
N GLY A 46 22.97 -12.17 -4.66
CA GLY A 46 22.98 -12.88 -5.94
C GLY A 46 21.61 -12.84 -6.65
N ALA A 47 21.63 -12.65 -7.97
CA ALA A 47 20.42 -12.52 -8.79
C ALA A 47 19.43 -13.71 -8.65
N ILE A 48 19.94 -14.91 -8.38
CA ILE A 48 19.10 -16.09 -8.16
C ILE A 48 18.20 -15.94 -6.92
N PHE A 49 18.70 -15.34 -5.84
CA PHE A 49 17.91 -15.11 -4.63
C PHE A 49 16.83 -14.07 -4.88
N ILE A 50 17.13 -13.03 -5.66
CA ILE A 50 16.15 -12.01 -6.05
C ILE A 50 15.05 -12.62 -6.91
N ALA A 51 15.40 -13.46 -7.89
CA ALA A 51 14.43 -14.15 -8.72
C ALA A 51 13.52 -15.08 -7.91
N ILE A 52 14.09 -15.84 -6.96
CA ILE A 52 13.32 -16.69 -6.05
C ILE A 52 12.40 -15.83 -5.17
N ALA A 53 12.91 -14.74 -4.59
CA ALA A 53 12.11 -13.82 -3.77
C ALA A 53 10.93 -13.24 -4.56
N ALA A 54 11.17 -12.80 -5.80
CA ALA A 54 10.13 -12.29 -6.69
C ALA A 54 9.08 -13.37 -7.04
N GLY A 55 9.49 -14.61 -7.25
CA GLY A 55 8.58 -15.73 -7.46
C GLY A 55 7.69 -16.01 -6.25
N ILE A 56 8.27 -16.03 -5.04
CA ILE A 56 7.51 -16.20 -3.80
C ILE A 56 6.56 -15.01 -3.58
N TYR A 57 7.04 -13.79 -3.84
CA TYR A 57 6.24 -12.57 -3.77
C TYR A 57 5.01 -12.61 -4.69
N ALA A 58 5.16 -13.11 -5.92
CA ALA A 58 4.05 -13.26 -6.85
C ALA A 58 3.01 -14.27 -6.35
N ILE A 59 3.46 -15.41 -5.82
CA ILE A 59 2.58 -16.41 -5.19
C ILE A 59 1.86 -15.81 -3.98
N TRP A 60 2.59 -15.07 -3.15
CA TRP A 60 2.01 -14.37 -2.00
C TRP A 60 0.93 -13.39 -2.44
N ASN A 61 1.19 -12.53 -3.43
CA ASN A 61 0.20 -11.58 -3.95
C ASN A 61 -1.09 -12.27 -4.44
N ALA A 62 -0.94 -13.37 -5.19
CA ALA A 62 -2.08 -14.15 -5.67
C ALA A 62 -2.97 -14.70 -4.53
N ILE A 63 -2.42 -14.85 -3.33
CA ILE A 63 -3.15 -15.29 -2.13
C ILE A 63 -3.62 -14.09 -1.30
N ASN A 64 -2.76 -13.09 -1.13
CA ASN A 64 -2.91 -11.89 -0.33
C ASN A 64 -4.15 -11.10 -0.76
N ASP A 65 -4.27 -10.79 -2.06
CA ASP A 65 -5.37 -9.94 -2.56
C ASP A 65 -6.76 -10.55 -2.35
N PRO A 66 -7.03 -11.82 -2.75
CA PRO A 66 -8.35 -12.42 -2.51
C PRO A 66 -8.65 -12.64 -1.02
N LEU A 67 -7.62 -12.99 -0.23
CA LEU A 67 -7.78 -13.23 1.20
C LEU A 67 -8.27 -11.98 1.93
N PHE A 68 -7.59 -10.85 1.75
CA PHE A 68 -7.98 -9.61 2.44
C PHE A 68 -9.21 -8.95 1.84
N GLY A 69 -9.47 -9.15 0.54
CA GLY A 69 -10.77 -8.85 -0.05
C GLY A 69 -11.91 -9.56 0.69
N TYR A 70 -11.83 -10.89 0.80
CA TYR A 70 -12.84 -11.68 1.50
C TYR A 70 -12.96 -11.33 2.99
N ILE A 71 -11.85 -11.13 3.70
CA ILE A 71 -11.87 -10.75 5.13
C ILE A 71 -12.60 -9.42 5.34
N SER A 72 -12.34 -8.44 4.46
CA SER A 72 -12.95 -7.12 4.58
C SER A 72 -14.45 -7.10 4.32
N ASP A 73 -14.91 -7.97 3.43
CA ASP A 73 -16.33 -8.07 3.09
C ASP A 73 -17.11 -8.89 4.13
N SER A 74 -16.49 -9.91 4.71
CA SER A 74 -17.11 -10.81 5.68
C SER A 74 -17.12 -10.28 7.12
N LYS A 75 -16.16 -9.42 7.51
CA LYS A 75 -16.02 -8.94 8.89
C LYS A 75 -16.17 -7.43 8.98
N SER A 76 -17.02 -7.00 9.91
CA SER A 76 -17.20 -5.58 10.25
C SER A 76 -16.85 -5.34 11.72
N PHE A 77 -16.15 -4.24 12.01
CA PHE A 77 -15.87 -3.84 13.38
C PHE A 77 -17.09 -3.13 13.95
N ARG A 78 -17.75 -3.77 14.92
CA ARG A 78 -19.04 -3.34 15.48
C ARG A 78 -19.17 -1.84 15.77
N LYS A 79 -18.13 -1.20 16.32
CA LYS A 79 -18.14 0.23 16.72
C LYS A 79 -17.32 1.15 15.82
N LEU A 80 -16.50 0.60 14.92
CA LEU A 80 -15.49 1.37 14.18
C LEU A 80 -15.74 1.37 12.67
N GLY A 81 -16.78 0.68 12.21
CA GLY A 81 -17.12 0.54 10.80
C GLY A 81 -16.44 -0.65 10.13
N ARG A 82 -16.62 -0.78 8.81
CA ARG A 82 -16.13 -1.94 8.05
C ARG A 82 -14.68 -1.78 7.62
N ARG A 83 -14.35 -0.72 6.87
CA ARG A 83 -13.06 -0.60 6.14
C ARG A 83 -12.01 0.30 6.80
N ILE A 84 -12.44 1.41 7.41
CA ILE A 84 -11.54 2.38 8.10
C ILE A 84 -10.66 1.73 9.18
N PRO A 85 -11.14 0.78 10.01
CA PRO A 85 -10.32 0.21 11.07
C PRO A 85 -9.14 -0.60 10.54
N TYR A 86 -9.33 -1.36 9.46
CA TYR A 86 -8.24 -2.10 8.80
C TYR A 86 -7.12 -1.15 8.37
N MET A 87 -7.45 -0.03 7.73
CA MET A 87 -6.45 0.97 7.33
C MET A 87 -5.75 1.57 8.56
N ARG A 88 -6.51 1.95 9.60
CA ARG A 88 -5.97 2.57 10.82
C ARG A 88 -4.97 1.67 11.54
N TYR A 89 -5.29 0.39 11.70
CA TYR A 89 -4.45 -0.55 12.44
C TYR A 89 -3.31 -1.12 11.60
N THR A 90 -3.43 -1.09 10.27
CA THR A 90 -2.38 -1.57 9.36
C THR A 90 -1.37 -0.47 8.99
N ALA A 91 -1.74 0.82 9.08
CA ALA A 91 -0.83 1.92 8.77
C ALA A 91 0.51 1.88 9.54
N PRO A 92 0.56 1.58 10.86
CA PRO A 92 1.83 1.40 11.56
C PRO A 92 2.64 0.21 11.02
N LEU A 93 1.97 -0.87 10.62
CA LEU A 93 2.62 -2.05 10.04
C LEU A 93 3.24 -1.72 8.67
N LEU A 94 2.58 -0.88 7.86
CA LEU A 94 3.16 -0.40 6.59
C LEU A 94 4.43 0.42 6.85
N GLY A 95 4.40 1.33 7.83
CA GLY A 95 5.58 2.13 8.19
C GLY A 95 6.74 1.27 8.69
N VAL A 96 6.47 0.33 9.60
CA VAL A 96 7.49 -0.60 10.12
C VAL A 96 8.00 -1.53 9.01
N GLY A 97 7.11 -2.10 8.20
CA GLY A 97 7.47 -2.96 7.07
C GLY A 97 8.37 -2.25 6.08
N PHE A 98 8.03 -1.00 5.73
CA PHE A 98 8.86 -0.18 4.85
C PHE A 98 10.25 0.09 5.46
N ILE A 99 10.34 0.43 6.75
CA ILE A 99 11.64 0.63 7.42
C ILE A 99 12.45 -0.68 7.42
N LEU A 100 11.81 -1.82 7.71
CA LEU A 100 12.48 -3.12 7.77
C LEU A 100 13.11 -3.52 6.43
N VAL A 101 12.50 -3.15 5.30
CA VAL A 101 13.05 -3.42 3.96
C VAL A 101 14.46 -2.84 3.80
N TRP A 102 14.72 -1.67 4.38
CA TRP A 102 16.00 -0.96 4.23
C TRP A 102 16.95 -1.19 5.42
N PHE A 103 16.43 -1.63 6.57
CA PHE A 103 17.19 -1.76 7.81
C PHE A 103 17.90 -3.13 7.95
N VAL A 104 18.65 -3.52 6.93
CA VAL A 104 19.38 -4.79 6.90
C VAL A 104 20.70 -4.68 7.67
N PRO A 105 20.99 -5.58 8.63
CA PRO A 105 22.30 -5.61 9.28
C PRO A 105 23.41 -5.97 8.30
N LEU A 106 24.43 -5.11 8.16
CA LEU A 106 25.52 -5.26 7.18
C LEU A 106 26.47 -6.45 7.46
N THR A 107 26.34 -7.11 8.60
CA THR A 107 27.18 -8.24 9.02
C THR A 107 26.60 -9.61 8.61
N LEU A 108 25.46 -9.63 7.91
CA LEU A 108 24.79 -10.85 7.51
C LEU A 108 25.44 -11.51 6.29
N ASP A 109 25.31 -12.84 6.21
CA ASP A 109 25.66 -13.60 5.02
C ASP A 109 24.56 -13.49 3.95
N ASN A 110 24.89 -13.90 2.71
CA ASN A 110 23.98 -13.81 1.57
C ASN A 110 22.60 -14.47 1.82
N PHE A 111 22.57 -15.61 2.50
CA PHE A 111 21.31 -16.30 2.75
C PHE A 111 20.45 -15.56 3.78
N SER A 112 21.05 -15.01 4.84
CA SER A 112 20.33 -14.19 5.81
C SER A 112 19.83 -12.87 5.21
N ILE A 113 20.61 -12.23 4.32
CA ILE A 113 20.15 -11.05 3.56
C ILE A 113 18.93 -11.41 2.69
N PHE A 114 18.95 -12.56 2.01
CA PHE A 114 17.81 -13.06 1.25
C PHE A 114 16.57 -13.27 2.13
N LEU A 115 16.72 -13.93 3.29
CA LEU A 115 15.61 -14.14 4.21
C LEU A 115 15.06 -12.82 4.75
N TRP A 116 15.94 -11.87 5.05
CA TRP A 116 15.54 -10.54 5.48
C TRP A 116 14.75 -9.81 4.40
N MET A 117 15.27 -9.81 3.16
CA MET A 117 14.57 -9.26 1.99
C MET A 117 13.18 -9.87 1.87
N LEU A 118 13.09 -11.20 1.88
CA LEU A 118 11.85 -11.91 1.69
C LEU A 118 10.82 -11.56 2.77
N ILE A 119 11.20 -11.67 4.05
CA ILE A 119 10.27 -11.45 5.16
C ILE A 119 9.81 -9.99 5.20
N SER A 120 10.75 -9.03 5.09
CA SER A 120 10.43 -7.61 5.12
C SER A 120 9.57 -7.19 3.92
N MET A 121 9.88 -7.71 2.72
CA MET A 121 9.08 -7.50 1.51
C MET A 121 7.65 -8.01 1.68
N LEU A 122 7.45 -9.22 2.22
CA LEU A 122 6.11 -9.78 2.41
C LEU A 122 5.31 -8.99 3.46
N ILE A 123 5.96 -8.52 4.54
CA ILE A 123 5.31 -7.68 5.56
C ILE A 123 4.87 -6.35 4.94
N TYR A 124 5.78 -5.69 4.21
CA TYR A 124 5.52 -4.45 3.51
C TYR A 124 4.34 -4.60 2.53
N ASP A 125 4.40 -5.62 1.68
CA ASP A 125 3.39 -5.91 0.67
C ASP A 125 2.01 -6.19 1.28
N THR A 126 1.96 -7.05 2.30
CA THR A 126 0.72 -7.35 3.02
C THR A 126 0.09 -6.07 3.59
N ALA A 127 0.88 -5.23 4.24
CA ALA A 127 0.38 -3.98 4.81
C ALA A 127 -0.08 -2.99 3.73
N TYR A 128 0.67 -2.89 2.63
CA TYR A 128 0.32 -2.07 1.48
C TYR A 128 -1.01 -2.54 0.87
N THR A 129 -1.12 -3.82 0.52
CA THR A 129 -2.33 -4.44 -0.04
C THR A 129 -3.54 -4.16 0.83
N ILE A 130 -3.48 -4.42 2.14
CA ILE A 130 -4.63 -4.19 3.03
C ILE A 130 -5.08 -2.73 2.94
N ILE A 131 -4.17 -1.76 3.03
CA ILE A 131 -4.56 -0.34 3.05
C ILE A 131 -5.20 0.08 1.74
N PHE A 132 -4.57 -0.22 0.60
CA PHE A 132 -5.06 0.25 -0.71
C PHE A 132 -6.25 -0.55 -1.23
N LEU A 133 -6.38 -1.82 -0.86
CA LEU A 133 -7.58 -2.62 -1.11
C LEU A 133 -8.76 -2.05 -0.30
N MET A 134 -8.55 -1.70 0.98
CA MET A 134 -9.61 -1.10 1.78
C MET A 134 -10.01 0.29 1.27
N GLN A 135 -9.04 1.09 0.84
CA GLN A 135 -9.29 2.41 0.30
C GLN A 135 -10.09 2.33 -1.01
N SER A 136 -9.67 1.50 -1.96
CA SER A 136 -10.38 1.33 -3.24
C SER A 136 -11.81 0.84 -3.04
N ALA A 137 -11.99 -0.10 -2.11
CA ALA A 137 -13.31 -0.60 -1.78
C ALA A 137 -14.15 0.47 -1.04
N LEU A 138 -13.57 1.27 -0.14
CA LEU A 138 -14.31 2.28 0.63
C LEU A 138 -14.92 3.39 -0.24
N LEU A 139 -14.33 3.73 -1.39
CA LEU A 139 -14.83 4.80 -2.26
C LEU A 139 -16.30 4.63 -2.70
N PRO A 140 -16.74 3.47 -3.23
CA PRO A 140 -18.14 3.25 -3.57
C PRO A 140 -19.08 3.16 -2.36
N GLU A 141 -18.57 2.94 -1.13
CA GLU A 141 -19.39 3.04 0.09
C GLU A 141 -19.62 4.48 0.54
N ILE A 142 -18.65 5.36 0.27
CA ILE A 142 -18.71 6.78 0.64
C ILE A 142 -19.73 7.53 -0.24
N THR A 143 -19.79 7.20 -1.53
CA THR A 143 -20.70 7.87 -2.46
C THR A 143 -21.20 6.93 -3.55
N GLU A 144 -22.50 7.04 -3.86
CA GLU A 144 -23.16 6.37 -4.98
C GLU A 144 -23.12 7.20 -6.27
N SER A 145 -22.73 8.48 -6.19
CA SER A 145 -22.67 9.38 -7.34
C SER A 145 -21.38 9.21 -8.12
N ASP A 146 -21.48 8.86 -9.41
CA ASP A 146 -20.32 8.74 -10.29
C ASP A 146 -19.56 10.07 -10.46
N TRP A 147 -20.28 11.19 -10.45
CA TRP A 147 -19.65 12.52 -10.48
C TRP A 147 -18.77 12.74 -9.26
N GLU A 148 -19.29 12.44 -8.07
CA GLU A 148 -18.55 12.65 -6.82
C GLU A 148 -17.37 11.68 -6.70
N ARG A 149 -17.50 10.42 -7.14
CA ARG A 149 -16.39 9.47 -7.27
C ARG A 149 -15.30 10.00 -8.20
N GLY A 150 -15.70 10.56 -9.34
CA GLY A 150 -14.79 11.19 -10.30
C GLY A 150 -13.99 12.33 -9.67
N GLU A 151 -14.62 13.15 -8.83
CA GLU A 151 -13.94 14.21 -8.09
C GLU A 151 -12.93 13.64 -7.08
N PHE A 152 -13.28 12.63 -6.27
CA PHE A 152 -12.30 11.98 -5.38
C PHE A 152 -11.08 11.42 -6.15
N GLN A 153 -11.32 10.78 -7.30
CA GLN A 153 -10.26 10.22 -8.12
C GLN A 153 -9.38 11.32 -8.74
N LYS A 154 -9.98 12.42 -9.19
CA LYS A 154 -9.25 13.57 -9.75
C LYS A 154 -8.27 14.17 -8.75
N TYR A 155 -8.70 14.44 -7.51
CA TYR A 155 -7.80 14.93 -6.47
C TYR A 155 -6.72 13.89 -6.14
N SER A 156 -7.10 12.61 -6.05
CA SER A 156 -6.15 11.51 -5.80
C SER A 156 -5.07 11.41 -6.87
N SER A 157 -5.42 11.56 -8.14
CA SER A 157 -4.47 11.50 -9.26
C SER A 157 -3.44 12.63 -9.21
N ILE A 158 -3.84 13.86 -8.84
CA ILE A 158 -2.90 14.98 -8.70
C ILE A 158 -1.90 14.70 -7.58
N PHE A 159 -2.40 14.24 -6.42
CA PHE A 159 -1.56 13.89 -5.27
C PHE A 159 -0.65 12.70 -5.56
N TYR A 160 -1.16 11.70 -6.28
CA TYR A 160 -0.38 10.56 -6.75
C TYR A 160 0.82 11.02 -7.60
N LEU A 161 0.62 11.92 -8.57
CA LEU A 161 1.68 12.45 -9.42
C LEU A 161 2.80 13.13 -8.61
N PHE A 162 2.44 13.99 -7.65
CA PHE A 162 3.43 14.60 -6.77
C PHE A 162 4.21 13.55 -5.98
N GLY A 163 3.52 12.53 -5.47
CA GLY A 163 4.17 11.48 -4.69
C GLY A 163 5.10 10.60 -5.52
N VAL A 164 4.75 10.31 -6.78
CA VAL A 164 5.68 9.64 -7.71
C VAL A 164 6.92 10.50 -7.92
N ILE A 165 6.77 11.80 -8.22
CA ILE A 165 7.92 12.69 -8.42
C ILE A 165 8.81 12.69 -7.18
N ILE A 166 8.24 12.86 -6.00
CA ILE A 166 9.00 12.86 -4.74
C ILE A 166 9.67 11.50 -4.51
N GLY A 167 8.95 10.40 -4.71
CA GLY A 167 9.47 9.05 -4.47
C GLY A 167 10.61 8.65 -5.41
N PHE A 168 10.67 9.20 -6.62
CA PHE A 168 11.80 9.01 -7.53
C PHE A 168 12.96 9.99 -7.27
N VAL A 169 12.67 11.19 -6.75
CA VAL A 169 13.67 12.25 -6.49
C VAL A 169 14.38 12.08 -5.15
N VAL A 170 13.72 11.50 -4.16
CA VAL A 170 14.31 11.18 -2.85
C VAL A 170 14.88 9.76 -2.94
N PRO A 171 16.20 9.58 -3.17
CA PRO A 171 16.85 8.28 -3.07
C PRO A 171 16.89 7.80 -1.61
#